data_AF-A0A537WIY6-F1
#
_entry.id   AF-A0A537WIY6-F1
#
_cell.length_a   1.000
_cell.length_b   1.000
_cell.length_c   1.000
_cell.angle_alpha   90.00
_cell.angle_beta   90.00
_cell.angle_gamma   90.00
#
_symmetry.space_group_name_H-M   'P 1'
#
loop_
_entity.id
_entity.type
_entity.pdbx_description
1 polymer ?
#
loop_
_entity_poly.entity_id
_entity_poly.type
_entity_poly.pdbx_seq_one_letter_code
_entity_poly.pdbx_strand_id
1 'polypeptide(L)'
;MTDEREPTRAFQEAARRRADLHHALVDVERAISSPAAGRLDTWTGDVVKRLTILLDSIDEHIVVTERPEGLYDEILQRAPRLSSQVDGLRAEHPALRAGTAELIERLHSTAVGQGWPLEEARDDAQRVLGRIVKHRQQGADLVWEAYNLDIGGIE
;
A
#
# COMPACT_ATOMS: atom_id res chain seq x y z
N MET A 1 17.81 23.39 18.64
CA MET A 1 17.33 24.11 17.43
C MET A 1 16.79 23.05 16.49
N THR A 2 15.52 22.70 16.67
CA THR A 2 14.77 21.93 15.69
C THR A 2 14.63 22.81 14.46
N ASP A 3 15.33 22.45 13.39
CA ASP A 3 15.12 23.05 12.08
C ASP A 3 13.77 22.51 11.56
N GLU A 4 12.68 23.10 12.08
CA GLU A 4 11.31 22.93 11.57
C GLU A 4 11.23 23.59 10.19
N ARG A 5 11.90 22.99 9.20
CA ARG A 5 11.65 23.33 7.81
C ARG A 5 10.27 22.81 7.45
N GLU A 6 9.47 23.69 6.87
CA GLU A 6 8.16 23.32 6.30
C GLU A 6 8.30 22.07 5.42
N PRO A 7 7.32 21.15 5.47
CA PRO A 7 7.36 19.94 4.68
C PRO A 7 7.44 20.28 3.19
N THR A 8 8.43 19.72 2.51
CA THR A 8 8.67 19.94 1.09
C THR A 8 7.50 19.45 0.24
N ARG A 9 7.49 19.84 -1.03
CA ARG A 9 6.51 19.34 -1.99
C ARG A 9 6.54 17.81 -2.11
N ALA A 10 7.72 17.19 -2.14
CA ALA A 10 7.86 15.74 -2.24
C ALA A 10 7.30 15.04 -0.98
N PHE A 11 7.59 15.58 0.20
CA PHE A 11 7.00 15.10 1.45
C PHE A 11 5.46 15.17 1.43
N GLN A 12 4.90 16.33 1.07
CA GLN A 12 3.44 16.52 1.02
C GLN A 12 2.77 15.61 -0.01
N GLU A 13 3.39 15.42 -1.19
CA GLU A 13 2.90 14.47 -2.19
C GLU A 13 2.92 13.04 -1.66
N ALA A 14 4.00 12.63 -0.99
CA ALA A 14 4.11 11.29 -0.41
C ALA A 14 3.09 11.07 0.73
N ALA A 15 2.84 12.09 1.56
CA ALA A 15 1.81 12.05 2.58
C ALA A 15 0.41 11.82 1.98
N ARG A 16 0.06 12.57 0.93
CA ARG A 16 -1.19 12.38 0.20
C ARG A 16 -1.31 10.96 -0.38
N ARG A 17 -0.27 10.45 -1.04
CA ARG A 17 -0.30 9.08 -1.59
C ARG A 17 -0.38 8.01 -0.51
N ARG A 18 0.16 8.26 0.67
CA ARG A 18 -0.01 7.38 1.84
C ARG A 18 -1.45 7.34 2.36
N ALA A 19 -2.17 8.46 2.29
CA ALA A 19 -3.58 8.56 2.64
C ALA A 19 -4.44 7.87 1.58
N ASP A 20 -4.19 8.11 0.29
CA ASP A 20 -4.86 7.43 -0.83
C ASP A 20 -4.73 5.90 -0.70
N LEU A 21 -3.50 5.42 -0.47
CA LEU A 21 -3.22 4.01 -0.26
C LEU A 21 -3.95 3.45 0.98
N HIS A 22 -4.09 4.24 2.06
CA HIS A 22 -4.87 3.83 3.23
C HIS A 22 -6.35 3.65 2.89
N HIS A 23 -6.93 4.63 2.19
CA HIS A 23 -8.33 4.57 1.78
C HIS A 23 -8.60 3.35 0.90
N ALA A 24 -7.70 3.06 -0.05
CA ALA A 24 -7.80 1.86 -0.89
C ALA A 24 -7.74 0.55 -0.08
N LEU A 25 -6.88 0.47 0.95
CA LEU A 25 -6.84 -0.67 1.86
C LEU A 25 -8.15 -0.87 2.63
N VAL A 26 -8.73 0.22 3.16
CA VAL A 26 -10.02 0.19 3.87
C VAL A 26 -11.14 -0.27 2.93
N ASP A 27 -11.14 0.21 1.69
CA ASP A 27 -12.11 -0.20 0.68
C ASP A 27 -12.04 -1.69 0.34
N VAL A 28 -10.83 -2.26 0.21
CA VAL A 28 -10.64 -3.69 -0.01
C VAL A 28 -11.07 -4.49 1.22
N GLU A 29 -10.67 -4.07 2.42
CA GLU A 29 -11.09 -4.72 3.68
C GLU A 29 -12.62 -4.79 3.75
N ARG A 30 -13.30 -3.67 3.50
CA ARG A 30 -14.76 -3.61 3.49
C ARG A 30 -15.38 -4.56 2.47
N ALA A 31 -14.81 -4.64 1.26
CA ALA A 31 -15.29 -5.52 0.21
C ALA A 31 -15.16 -7.00 0.60
N ILE A 32 -13.98 -7.41 1.09
CA ILE A 32 -13.74 -8.81 1.46
C ILE A 32 -14.54 -9.22 2.71
N SER A 33 -14.83 -8.29 3.61
CA SER A 33 -15.67 -8.52 4.79
C SER A 33 -17.16 -8.59 4.47
N SER A 34 -17.60 -8.13 3.29
CA SER A 34 -19.02 -8.09 2.92
C SER A 34 -19.67 -9.49 2.75
N PRO A 35 -21.00 -9.64 2.90
CA PRO A 35 -21.66 -10.93 2.73
C PRO A 35 -21.51 -11.49 1.30
N ALA A 36 -21.15 -12.78 1.17
CA ALA A 36 -20.92 -13.42 -0.13
C ALA A 36 -21.89 -14.59 -0.43
N ALA A 37 -22.59 -15.11 0.57
CA ALA A 37 -23.50 -16.26 0.43
C ALA A 37 -24.62 -15.97 -0.58
N GLY A 38 -24.74 -16.82 -1.61
CA GLY A 38 -25.71 -16.66 -2.70
C GLY A 38 -25.40 -15.53 -3.68
N ARG A 39 -24.23 -14.88 -3.57
CA ARG A 39 -23.85 -13.70 -4.37
C ARG A 39 -22.33 -13.65 -4.65
N LEU A 40 -21.72 -14.81 -4.86
CA LEU A 40 -20.27 -14.95 -5.05
C LEU A 40 -19.77 -14.14 -6.24
N ASP A 41 -20.45 -14.16 -7.38
CA ASP A 41 -20.02 -13.40 -8.57
C ASP A 41 -20.00 -11.88 -8.32
N THR A 42 -21.05 -11.36 -7.66
CA THR A 42 -21.12 -9.94 -7.28
C THR A 42 -20.05 -9.58 -6.24
N TRP A 43 -19.82 -10.46 -5.28
CA TRP A 43 -18.76 -10.27 -4.27
C TRP A 43 -17.38 -10.24 -4.94
N THR A 44 -17.07 -11.23 -5.79
CA THR A 44 -15.81 -11.31 -6.53
C THR A 44 -15.60 -10.06 -7.39
N GLY A 45 -16.63 -9.61 -8.11
CA GLY A 45 -16.54 -8.39 -8.91
C GLY A 45 -16.23 -7.12 -8.12
N ASP A 46 -16.82 -6.94 -6.94
CA ASP A 46 -16.50 -5.80 -6.07
C ASP A 46 -15.08 -5.90 -5.49
N VAL A 47 -14.67 -7.10 -5.04
CA VAL A 47 -13.31 -7.33 -4.53
C VAL A 47 -12.26 -7.05 -5.61
N VAL A 48 -12.45 -7.55 -6.82
CA VAL A 48 -11.57 -7.26 -7.98
C VAL A 48 -11.48 -5.75 -8.20
N LYS A 49 -12.62 -5.06 -8.27
CA LYS A 49 -12.65 -3.61 -8.48
C LYS A 49 -11.83 -2.86 -7.42
N ARG A 50 -11.96 -3.22 -6.13
CA ARG A 50 -11.21 -2.56 -5.05
C ARG A 50 -9.72 -2.90 -5.08
N LEU A 51 -9.37 -4.15 -5.41
CA LEU A 51 -7.97 -4.56 -5.56
C LEU A 51 -7.31 -3.85 -6.74
N THR A 52 -8.01 -3.60 -7.85
CA THR A 52 -7.48 -2.80 -8.97
C THR A 52 -7.16 -1.37 -8.52
N ILE A 53 -8.07 -0.72 -7.79
CA ILE A 53 -7.83 0.63 -7.24
C ILE A 53 -6.66 0.62 -6.26
N LEU A 54 -6.53 -0.43 -5.44
CA LEU A 54 -5.38 -0.61 -4.55
C LEU A 54 -4.07 -0.77 -5.33
N LEU A 55 -4.06 -1.54 -6.42
CA LEU A 55 -2.89 -1.71 -7.28
C LEU A 55 -2.46 -0.38 -7.91
N ASP A 56 -3.40 0.42 -8.41
CA ASP A 56 -3.13 1.75 -8.95
C ASP A 56 -2.55 2.67 -7.85
N SER A 57 -3.10 2.61 -6.64
CA SER A 57 -2.61 3.38 -5.49
C SER A 57 -1.19 2.96 -5.05
N ILE A 58 -0.85 1.67 -5.17
CA ILE A 58 0.51 1.18 -4.96
C ILE A 58 1.45 1.76 -6.02
N ASP A 59 1.07 1.72 -7.30
CA ASP A 59 1.89 2.25 -8.39
C ASP A 59 2.14 3.77 -8.22
N GLU A 60 1.11 4.54 -7.87
CA GLU A 60 1.24 5.98 -7.58
C GLU A 60 2.13 6.26 -6.35
N HIS A 61 2.00 5.45 -5.30
CA HIS A 61 2.85 5.53 -4.11
C HIS A 61 4.33 5.29 -4.44
N ILE A 62 4.62 4.24 -5.20
CA ILE A 62 5.99 3.91 -5.64
C ILE A 62 6.57 5.07 -6.46
N VAL A 63 5.81 5.60 -7.42
CA VAL A 63 6.27 6.71 -8.27
C VAL A 63 6.66 7.93 -7.43
N VAL A 64 5.82 8.35 -6.48
CA VAL A 64 6.10 9.56 -5.69
C VAL A 64 7.26 9.36 -4.71
N THR A 65 7.43 8.16 -4.17
CA THR A 65 8.50 7.86 -3.22
C THR A 65 9.86 7.67 -3.90
N GLU A 66 9.89 7.01 -5.07
CA GLU A 66 11.13 6.57 -5.71
C GLU A 66 11.61 7.39 -6.89
N ARG A 67 10.75 8.19 -7.54
CA ARG A 67 11.18 9.02 -8.68
C ARG A 67 12.35 9.94 -8.28
N PRO A 68 13.15 10.41 -9.25
CA PRO A 68 14.15 11.45 -8.98
C PRO A 68 13.52 12.63 -8.25
N GLU A 69 14.20 13.12 -7.21
CA GLU A 69 13.68 14.19 -6.32
C GLU A 69 12.38 13.81 -5.59
N GLY A 70 12.10 12.51 -5.48
CA GLY A 70 11.05 11.93 -4.65
C GLY A 70 11.43 11.85 -3.18
N LEU A 71 10.51 11.34 -2.37
CA LEU A 71 10.68 11.29 -0.92
C LEU A 71 11.97 10.57 -0.48
N TYR A 72 12.32 9.45 -1.13
CA TYR A 72 13.51 8.70 -0.74
C TYR A 72 14.81 9.46 -1.04
N ASP A 73 14.90 10.16 -2.18
CA ASP A 73 16.07 10.99 -2.47
C ASP A 73 16.22 12.11 -1.44
N GLU A 74 15.11 12.75 -1.06
CA GLU A 74 15.11 13.79 -0.02
C GLU A 74 15.53 13.24 1.36
N ILE A 75 15.00 12.07 1.75
CA ILE A 75 15.40 11.39 2.98
C ILE A 75 16.90 11.09 2.97
N LEU A 76 17.44 10.60 1.85
CA LEU A 76 18.87 10.26 1.74
C LEU A 76 19.77 11.49 1.77
N GLN A 77 19.32 12.63 1.25
CA GLN A 77 20.04 13.90 1.37
C GLN A 77 20.06 14.40 2.81
N ARG A 78 18.93 14.27 3.53
CA ARG A 78 18.76 14.76 4.91
C ARG A 78 19.40 13.83 5.95
N ALA A 79 19.24 12.53 5.78
CA ALA A 79 19.65 11.50 6.73
C ALA A 79 20.29 10.29 6.01
N PRO A 80 21.52 10.43 5.47
CA PRO A 80 22.20 9.38 4.71
C PRO A 80 22.32 8.02 5.43
N ARG A 81 22.35 8.04 6.77
CA ARG A 81 22.38 6.83 7.63
C ARG A 81 21.20 5.88 7.41
N LEU A 82 20.10 6.36 6.82
CA LEU A 82 18.87 5.60 6.58
C LEU A 82 18.89 4.82 5.25
N SER A 83 20.01 4.80 4.53
CA SER A 83 20.09 4.19 3.19
C SER A 83 19.64 2.73 3.16
N SER A 84 20.07 1.92 4.13
CA SER A 84 19.66 0.51 4.19
C SER A 84 18.16 0.32 4.45
N GLN A 85 17.51 1.23 5.18
CA GLN A 85 16.05 1.18 5.38
C GLN A 85 15.30 1.57 4.10
N VAL A 86 15.79 2.60 3.39
CA VAL A 86 15.25 3.00 2.08
C VAL A 86 15.37 1.85 1.08
N ASP A 87 16.55 1.22 0.98
CA ASP A 87 16.78 0.10 0.07
C ASP A 87 15.89 -1.11 0.40
N GLY A 88 15.67 -1.39 1.69
CA GLY A 88 14.74 -2.42 2.14
C GLY A 88 13.30 -2.16 1.69
N LEU A 89 12.80 -0.93 1.87
CA LEU A 89 11.44 -0.57 1.43
C LEU A 89 11.30 -0.62 -0.10
N ARG A 90 12.30 -0.13 -0.85
CA ARG A 90 12.33 -0.24 -2.33
C ARG A 90 12.25 -1.70 -2.78
N ALA A 91 12.97 -2.60 -2.09
CA ALA A 91 12.96 -4.02 -2.42
C ALA A 91 11.61 -4.72 -2.14
N GLU A 92 10.78 -4.17 -1.27
CA GLU A 92 9.44 -4.71 -0.99
C GLU A 92 8.41 -4.36 -2.08
N HIS A 93 8.54 -3.19 -2.71
CA HIS A 93 7.54 -2.67 -3.67
C HIS A 93 7.18 -3.64 -4.81
N PRO A 94 8.13 -4.30 -5.50
CA PRO A 94 7.79 -5.25 -6.56
C PRO A 94 6.91 -6.40 -6.06
N ALA A 95 7.16 -6.89 -4.85
CA ALA A 95 6.40 -8.00 -4.27
C ALA A 95 4.98 -7.59 -3.84
N LEU A 96 4.80 -6.36 -3.35
CA LEU A 96 3.47 -5.82 -3.03
C LEU A 96 2.62 -5.67 -4.28
N ARG A 97 3.21 -5.10 -5.33
CA ARG A 97 2.59 -4.93 -6.64
C ARG A 97 2.22 -6.29 -7.26
N ALA A 98 3.19 -7.20 -7.35
CA ALA A 98 3.01 -8.52 -7.93
C ALA A 98 1.94 -9.33 -7.17
N GLY A 99 2.02 -9.39 -5.84
CA GLY A 99 1.05 -10.16 -5.05
C GLY A 99 -0.38 -9.62 -5.17
N THR A 100 -0.55 -8.31 -5.33
CA THR A 100 -1.88 -7.70 -5.58
C THR A 100 -2.38 -8.06 -6.99
N ALA A 101 -1.53 -7.95 -8.02
CA ALA A 101 -1.87 -8.31 -9.39
C ALA A 101 -2.17 -9.80 -9.56
N GLU A 102 -1.39 -10.68 -8.93
CA GLU A 102 -1.61 -12.14 -8.94
C GLU A 102 -2.94 -12.51 -8.30
N LEU A 103 -3.34 -11.84 -7.22
CA LEU A 103 -4.64 -12.05 -6.59
C LEU A 103 -5.80 -11.64 -7.52
N ILE A 104 -5.67 -10.50 -8.20
CA ILE A 104 -6.64 -10.04 -9.20
C ILE A 104 -6.78 -11.08 -10.32
N GLU A 105 -5.65 -11.53 -10.88
CA GLU A 105 -5.63 -12.52 -11.95
C GLU A 105 -6.26 -13.85 -11.51
N ARG A 106 -6.00 -14.29 -10.27
CA ARG A 106 -6.62 -15.49 -9.71
C ARG A 106 -8.13 -15.34 -9.57
N LEU A 107 -8.62 -14.18 -9.13
CA LEU A 107 -10.06 -13.90 -9.03
C LEU A 107 -10.75 -13.87 -10.41
N HIS A 108 -10.02 -13.50 -11.47
CA HIS A 108 -10.52 -13.58 -12.84
C HIS A 108 -10.53 -15.00 -13.42
N SER A 109 -9.52 -15.80 -13.08
CA SER A 109 -9.32 -17.13 -13.69
C SER A 109 -9.92 -18.29 -12.89
N THR A 110 -10.17 -18.11 -11.60
CA THR A 110 -10.66 -19.15 -10.69
C THR A 110 -11.91 -18.68 -9.96
N ALA A 111 -13.03 -19.37 -10.20
CA ALA A 111 -14.29 -19.05 -9.55
C ALA A 111 -14.24 -19.37 -8.04
N VAL A 112 -14.47 -18.35 -7.21
CA VAL A 112 -14.57 -18.54 -5.76
C VAL A 112 -15.76 -19.44 -5.43
N GLY A 113 -15.55 -20.40 -4.53
CA GLY A 113 -16.50 -21.47 -4.20
C GLY A 113 -16.38 -22.73 -5.07
N GLN A 114 -15.57 -22.71 -6.13
CA GLN A 114 -15.30 -23.87 -7.00
C GLN A 114 -13.79 -24.08 -7.13
N GLY A 115 -13.22 -24.98 -6.33
CA GLY A 115 -11.76 -25.22 -6.30
C GLY A 115 -10.94 -24.15 -5.56
N TRP A 116 -11.58 -23.05 -5.16
CA TRP A 116 -11.02 -22.05 -4.25
C TRP A 116 -12.10 -21.60 -3.25
N PRO A 117 -12.13 -22.18 -2.03
CA PRO A 117 -13.09 -21.84 -1.01
C PRO A 117 -13.11 -20.33 -0.68
N LEU A 118 -14.29 -19.80 -0.34
CA LEU A 118 -14.46 -18.38 0.00
C LEU A 118 -13.55 -17.93 1.15
N GLU A 119 -13.39 -18.76 2.18
CA GLU A 119 -12.51 -18.46 3.32
C GLU A 119 -11.05 -18.33 2.87
N GLU A 120 -10.57 -19.25 2.03
CA GLU A 120 -9.22 -19.15 1.46
C GLU A 120 -9.03 -17.91 0.60
N ALA A 121 -10.05 -17.52 -0.18
CA ALA A 121 -10.00 -16.30 -0.98
C ALA A 121 -9.91 -15.03 -0.12
N ARG A 122 -10.63 -15.00 1.00
CA ARG A 122 -10.51 -13.92 2.00
C ARG A 122 -9.14 -13.91 2.64
N ASP A 123 -8.64 -15.07 3.05
CA ASP A 123 -7.32 -15.19 3.65
C ASP A 123 -6.21 -14.72 2.71
N ASP A 124 -6.30 -15.05 1.42
CA ASP A 124 -5.38 -14.56 0.38
C ASP A 124 -5.41 -13.03 0.28
N ALA A 125 -6.59 -12.42 0.26
CA ALA A 125 -6.74 -10.96 0.25
C ALA A 125 -6.18 -10.33 1.53
N GLN A 126 -6.48 -10.90 2.71
CA GLN A 126 -5.97 -10.43 3.99
C GLN A 126 -4.44 -10.51 4.06
N ARG A 127 -3.82 -11.54 3.49
CA ARG A 127 -2.35 -11.64 3.36
C ARG A 127 -1.77 -10.48 2.55
N VAL A 128 -2.40 -10.11 1.44
CA VAL A 128 -1.98 -8.94 0.64
C VAL A 128 -2.11 -7.66 1.47
N LEU A 129 -3.26 -7.43 2.10
CA LEU A 129 -3.49 -6.25 2.96
C LEU A 129 -2.46 -6.16 4.09
N GLY A 130 -2.19 -7.27 4.78
CA GLY A 130 -1.23 -7.33 5.88
C GLY A 130 0.20 -6.96 5.47
N ARG A 131 0.63 -7.39 4.28
CA ARG A 131 1.95 -7.01 3.74
C ARG A 131 2.05 -5.50 3.47
N ILE A 132 1.01 -4.91 2.90
CA ILE A 132 0.98 -3.46 2.62
C ILE A 132 0.90 -2.66 3.92
N VAL A 133 0.12 -3.10 4.91
CA VAL A 133 0.08 -2.47 6.24
C VAL A 133 1.46 -2.49 6.89
N LYS A 134 2.17 -3.62 6.84
CA LYS A 134 3.54 -3.74 7.37
C LYS A 134 4.52 -2.78 6.69
N HIS A 135 4.50 -2.74 5.36
CA HIS A 135 5.28 -1.78 4.58
C HIS A 135 4.97 -0.32 4.98
N ARG A 136 3.68 0.00 5.17
CA ARG A 136 3.24 1.31 5.64
C ARG A 136 3.67 1.62 7.07
N GLN A 137 3.90 0.63 7.94
CA GLN A 137 4.47 0.87 9.27
C GLN A 137 5.94 1.24 9.14
N GLN A 138 6.72 0.42 8.43
CA GLN A 138 8.16 0.65 8.23
C GLN A 138 8.44 2.00 7.56
N GLY A 139 7.62 2.40 6.57
CA GLY A 139 7.76 3.72 5.95
C GLY A 139 7.35 4.90 6.85
N ALA A 140 6.48 4.69 7.86
CA ALA A 140 6.16 5.72 8.84
C ALA A 140 7.32 5.91 9.82
N ASP A 141 7.90 4.79 10.28
CA ASP A 141 9.10 4.79 11.12
C ASP A 141 10.27 5.49 10.42
N LEU A 142 10.49 5.21 9.12
CA LEU A 142 11.52 5.87 8.32
C LEU A 142 11.33 7.40 8.29
N VAL A 143 10.09 7.87 8.09
CA VAL A 143 9.79 9.30 8.04
C VAL A 143 9.95 9.94 9.42
N TRP A 144 9.53 9.27 10.48
CA TRP A 144 9.77 9.72 11.84
C TRP A 144 11.28 9.86 12.13
N GLU A 145 12.09 8.87 11.75
CA GLU A 145 13.54 8.93 11.93
C GLU A 145 14.24 10.04 11.13
N ALA A 146 13.70 10.41 9.96
CA ALA A 146 14.27 11.44 9.10
C ALA A 146 13.80 12.86 9.48
N TYR A 147 12.51 13.03 9.78
CA TYR A 147 11.86 14.33 9.94
C TYR A 147 11.34 14.62 11.36
N ASN A 148 11.19 13.59 12.21
CA ASN A 148 10.46 13.67 13.48
C ASN A 148 9.01 14.18 13.30
N LEU A 149 8.38 13.73 12.20
CA LEU A 149 7.00 14.05 11.83
C LEU A 149 6.22 12.75 11.59
N ASP A 150 4.95 12.76 11.99
CA ASP A 150 4.01 11.71 11.59
C ASP A 150 3.41 12.03 10.22
N ILE A 151 3.83 11.28 9.20
CA ILE A 151 3.33 11.42 7.83
C ILE A 151 1.92 10.86 7.64
N GLY A 152 1.42 10.06 8.60
CA GLY A 152 0.09 9.46 8.59
C GLY A 152 -0.99 10.30 9.28
N GLY A 153 -0.62 11.37 9.99
CA GLY A 153 -1.51 12.17 10.83
C GLY A 153 -1.95 13.53 10.25
N ILE A 154 -1.78 13.75 8.94
CA ILE A 154 -2.26 14.97 8.28
C ILE A 154 -3.70 14.72 7.81
N GLU A 155 -4.67 14.87 8.73
CA GLU A 155 -6.11 14.95 8.42
C GLU A 155 -6.49 16.33 7.88
#